data_AF-A0A814G6Q1-F1
#
_entry.id   AF-A0A814G6Q1-F1
#
_cell.length_a   1.000
_cell.length_b   1.000
_cell.length_c   1.000
_cell.angle_alpha   90.00
_cell.angle_beta   90.00
_cell.angle_gamma   90.00
#
_symmetry.space_group_name_H-M   'P 1'
#
loop_
_entity.id
_entity.type
_entity.pdbx_description
1 polymer ?
#
loop_
_entity_poly.entity_id
_entity_poly.type
_entity_poly.pdbx_seq_one_letter_code
_entity_poly.pdbx_strand_id
1 'polypeptide(L)'
;MRIFNAAYIPMLHYGCESWTKTETSSDTFNLFVRTFSRIICGVKQSETHMTNEELYRKVKQRPIIEEIRKRQLKLVGHCLRIPPGEPALRIVSRFAKETKFVDHQHNILNKYRSFKQMVIKYS
;
A
#
# COMPACT_ATOMS: atom_id res chain seq x y z
N MET A 1 15.52 -13.16 5.48
CA MET A 1 14.13 -12.67 5.28
C MET A 1 13.13 -13.09 6.36
N ARG A 2 13.27 -14.26 7.00
CA ARG A 2 12.31 -14.73 8.03
C ARG A 2 12.10 -13.72 9.18
N ILE A 3 13.18 -13.18 9.74
CA ILE A 3 13.14 -12.19 10.84
C ILE A 3 12.45 -10.89 10.39
N PHE A 4 12.79 -10.38 9.20
CA PHE A 4 12.14 -9.19 8.62
C PHE A 4 10.63 -9.38 8.46
N ASN A 5 10.20 -10.51 7.92
CA ASN A 5 8.79 -10.78 7.69
C ASN A 5 8.01 -11.02 8.98
N ALA A 6 8.65 -11.59 10.00
CA ALA A 6 8.01 -11.88 11.28
C ALA A 6 7.88 -10.66 12.19
N ALA A 7 8.93 -9.82 12.25
CA ALA A 7 8.96 -8.70 13.19
C ALA A 7 8.58 -7.37 12.52
N TYR A 8 9.17 -7.09 11.38
CA TYR A 8 9.15 -5.74 10.81
C TYR A 8 7.93 -5.48 9.93
N ILE A 9 7.51 -6.47 9.14
CA ILE A 9 6.34 -6.36 8.28
C ILE A 9 5.05 -6.06 9.09
N PRO A 10 4.74 -6.74 10.20
CA PRO A 10 3.58 -6.40 11.03
C PRO A 10 3.66 -5.00 11.65
N MET A 11 4.83 -4.62 12.17
CA MET A 11 5.07 -3.31 12.76
C MET A 11 4.83 -2.18 11.75
N LEU A 12 5.40 -2.31 10.55
CA LEU A 12 5.19 -1.36 9.48
C LEU A 12 3.73 -1.26 9.05
N HIS A 13 3.08 -2.41 8.84
CA HIS A 13 1.71 -2.43 8.36
C HIS A 13 0.75 -1.79 9.34
N TYR A 14 0.92 -2.03 10.65
CA TYR A 14 0.06 -1.44 11.67
C TYR A 14 0.06 0.10 11.61
N GLY A 15 1.23 0.73 11.53
CA GLY A 15 1.31 2.20 11.46
C GLY A 15 0.79 2.74 10.12
N CYS A 16 1.19 2.10 9.02
CA CYS A 16 0.94 2.64 7.68
C CYS A 16 -0.52 2.52 7.23
N GLU A 17 -1.32 1.60 7.80
CA GLU A 17 -2.75 1.48 7.47
C GLU A 17 -3.53 2.76 7.83
N SER A 18 -3.13 3.47 8.88
CA SER A 18 -3.81 4.67 9.38
C SER A 18 -3.13 6.00 8.98
N TRP A 19 -1.96 5.96 8.34
CA TRP A 19 -1.20 7.16 7.99
C TRP A 19 -1.56 7.73 6.62
N THR A 20 -1.62 9.06 6.55
CA THR A 20 -1.71 9.80 5.30
C THR A 20 -0.42 9.62 4.50
N LYS A 21 -0.52 9.01 3.30
CA LYS A 21 0.62 8.86 2.41
C LYS A 21 0.96 10.20 1.76
N THR A 22 2.16 10.70 2.03
CA THR A 22 2.85 11.67 1.17
C THR A 22 3.83 10.93 0.26
N GLU A 23 4.22 11.56 -0.85
CA GLU A 23 5.26 11.02 -1.75
C GLU A 23 6.59 10.87 -1.00
N THR A 24 6.97 11.89 -0.22
CA THR A 24 8.19 11.90 0.59
C THR A 24 8.25 10.79 1.63
N SER A 25 7.15 10.52 2.34
CA SER A 25 7.10 9.40 3.30
C SER A 25 7.15 8.06 2.58
N SER A 26 6.50 7.95 1.41
CA SER A 26 6.51 6.72 0.60
C SER A 26 7.92 6.34 0.15
N ASP A 27 8.70 7.31 -0.32
CA ASP A 27 10.09 7.09 -0.74
C ASP A 27 10.99 6.73 0.44
N THR A 28 10.79 7.39 1.58
CA THR A 28 11.51 7.10 2.83
C THR A 28 11.28 5.65 3.28
N PHE A 29 10.05 5.14 3.22
CA PHE A 29 9.76 3.74 3.57
C PHE A 29 10.40 2.75 2.61
N ASN A 30 10.33 3.02 1.29
CA ASN A 30 10.98 2.17 0.30
C ASN A 30 12.50 2.17 0.46
N LEU A 31 13.10 3.32 0.76
CA LEU A 31 14.52 3.47 1.09
C LEU A 31 14.89 2.64 2.31
N PHE A 32 14.16 2.81 3.42
CA PHE A 32 14.39 2.05 4.65
C PHE A 32 14.35 0.54 4.40
N VAL A 33 13.29 0.04 3.76
CA VAL A 33 13.11 -1.40 3.51
C VAL A 33 14.20 -1.95 2.59
N ARG A 34 14.59 -1.20 1.57
CA ARG A 34 15.69 -1.59 0.67
C ARG A 34 17.04 -1.64 1.40
N THR A 35 17.33 -0.65 2.25
CA THR A 35 18.55 -0.63 3.07
C THR A 35 18.60 -1.84 3.99
N PHE A 36 17.51 -2.10 4.71
CA PHE A 36 17.43 -3.26 5.60
C PHE A 36 17.54 -4.60 4.85
N SER A 37 16.91 -4.71 3.67
CA SER A 37 17.01 -5.90 2.82
C SER A 37 18.45 -6.15 2.36
N ARG A 38 19.19 -5.09 1.99
CA ARG A 38 20.61 -5.19 1.64
C ARG A 38 21.45 -5.68 2.81
N ILE A 39 21.22 -5.15 4.01
CA ILE A 39 21.90 -5.57 5.25
C ILE A 39 21.67 -7.06 5.51
N ILE A 40 20.42 -7.54 5.46
CA ILE A 40 20.11 -8.96 5.65
C ILE A 40 20.76 -9.84 4.58
N CYS A 41 20.81 -9.37 3.35
CA CYS A 41 21.44 -10.10 2.25
C CYS A 41 22.97 -10.00 2.25
N GLY A 42 23.58 -9.27 3.19
CA GLY A 42 25.03 -9.05 3.25
C GLY A 42 25.58 -8.26 2.07
N VAL A 43 24.74 -7.46 1.39
CA VAL A 43 25.13 -6.69 0.20
C VAL A 43 25.63 -5.32 0.65
N LYS A 44 26.93 -5.08 0.53
CA LYS A 44 27.49 -3.74 0.76
C LYS A 44 27.16 -2.85 -0.43
N GLN A 45 26.56 -1.68 -0.14
CA GLN A 45 26.13 -0.69 -1.13
C GLN A 45 27.27 -0.27 -2.09
N SER A 46 28.52 -0.26 -1.61
CA SER A 46 29.71 0.16 -2.34
C SER A 46 30.34 -0.94 -3.21
N GLU A 47 30.14 -2.22 -2.88
CA GLU A 47 30.87 -3.33 -3.51
C GLU A 47 30.08 -4.03 -4.62
N THR A 48 28.77 -3.74 -4.75
CA THR A 48 27.90 -4.49 -5.66
C THR A 48 27.14 -3.54 -6.59
N HIS A 49 27.32 -3.70 -7.91
CA HIS A 49 26.50 -3.10 -8.97
C HIS A 49 25.07 -3.69 -9.01
N MET A 50 24.45 -3.90 -7.84
CA MET A 50 23.14 -4.53 -7.72
C MET A 50 22.04 -3.48 -7.88
N THR A 51 21.26 -3.61 -8.94
CA THR A 51 20.06 -2.83 -9.20
C THR A 51 18.97 -3.10 -8.15
N ASN A 52 17.97 -2.23 -8.06
CA ASN A 52 16.86 -2.42 -7.12
C ASN A 52 16.02 -3.64 -7.52
N GLU A 53 15.87 -3.87 -8.82
CA GLU A 53 15.10 -4.95 -9.43
C GLU A 53 15.75 -6.31 -9.12
N GLU A 54 17.09 -6.39 -9.16
CA GLU A 54 17.83 -7.58 -8.74
C GLU A 54 17.68 -7.85 -7.25
N LEU A 55 17.74 -6.82 -6.40
CA LEU A 55 17.50 -6.96 -4.98
C LEU A 55 16.09 -7.54 -4.72
N TYR A 56 15.06 -6.97 -5.34
CA TYR A 56 13.68 -7.43 -5.21
C TYR A 56 13.47 -8.87 -5.69
N ARG A 57 14.10 -9.27 -6.81
CA ARG A 57 14.11 -10.66 -7.29
C ARG A 57 14.79 -11.59 -6.29
N LYS A 58 15.93 -11.18 -5.72
CA LYS A 58 16.68 -11.97 -4.73
C LYS A 58 15.90 -12.17 -3.43
N VAL A 59 15.27 -11.12 -2.91
CA VAL A 59 14.45 -11.22 -1.70
C VAL A 59 13.04 -11.78 -1.95
N LYS A 60 12.63 -11.91 -3.22
CA LYS A 60 11.28 -12.30 -3.66
C LYS A 60 10.20 -11.40 -3.06
N GLN A 61 10.46 -10.09 -3.00
CA GLN A 61 9.55 -9.09 -2.46
C GLN A 61 9.37 -7.92 -3.41
N ARG A 62 8.25 -7.23 -3.25
CA ARG A 62 7.91 -6.00 -3.97
C ARG A 62 8.19 -4.77 -3.10
N PRO A 63 8.18 -3.55 -3.67
CA PRO A 63 8.21 -2.33 -2.88
C PRO A 63 7.13 -2.35 -1.80
N ILE A 64 7.52 -2.08 -0.55
CA ILE A 64 6.62 -2.15 0.61
C ILE A 64 5.41 -1.24 0.46
N ILE A 65 5.58 -0.14 -0.29
CA ILE A 65 4.53 0.83 -0.50
C ILE A 65 3.33 0.27 -1.29
N GLU A 66 3.56 -0.73 -2.16
CA GLU A 66 2.49 -1.40 -2.89
C GLU A 66 1.63 -2.24 -1.94
N GLU A 67 2.27 -2.95 -1.00
CA GLU A 67 1.58 -3.74 0.02
C GLU A 67 0.81 -2.86 1.01
N ILE A 68 1.39 -1.72 1.41
CA ILE A 68 0.69 -0.71 2.22
C ILE A 68 -0.54 -0.20 1.48
N ARG A 69 -0.41 0.18 0.21
CA ARG A 69 -1.53 0.65 -0.61
C ARG A 69 -2.63 -0.41 -0.72
N LYS A 70 -2.26 -1.67 -0.96
CA LYS A 70 -3.20 -2.79 -1.02
C LYS A 70 -3.97 -2.93 0.30
N ARG A 71 -3.30 -2.83 1.44
CA ARG A 71 -3.93 -2.91 2.78
C ARG A 71 -4.86 -1.73 3.06
N GLN A 72 -4.46 -0.51 2.73
CA GLN A 72 -5.32 0.66 2.85
C GLN A 72 -6.60 0.50 2.01
N LEU A 73 -6.49 -0.01 0.78
CA LEU A 73 -7.65 -0.32 -0.05
C LEU A 73 -8.53 -1.43 0.56
N LYS A 74 -7.93 -2.46 1.18
CA LYS A 74 -8.67 -3.48 1.92
C LYS A 74 -9.44 -2.90 3.10
N LEU A 75 -8.83 -1.98 3.86
CA LEU A 75 -9.46 -1.29 4.99
C LEU A 75 -10.64 -0.42 4.51
N VAL A 76 -10.45 0.38 3.46
CA VAL A 76 -11.53 1.15 2.84
C VAL A 76 -12.66 0.23 2.38
N GLY A 77 -12.31 -0.87 1.71
CA GLY A 77 -13.28 -1.88 1.28
C GLY A 77 -14.03 -2.53 2.46
N HIS A 78 -13.36 -2.75 3.59
CA HIS A 78 -13.99 -3.24 4.83
C HIS A 78 -14.98 -2.22 5.37
N CYS A 79 -14.59 -0.95 5.52
CA CYS A 79 -15.48 0.13 5.98
C CYS A 79 -16.73 0.30 5.11
N LEU A 80 -16.62 0.08 3.80
CA LEU A 80 -17.75 0.15 2.87
C LEU A 80 -18.72 -1.03 2.96
N ARG A 81 -18.32 -2.15 3.58
CA ARG A 81 -19.17 -3.33 3.82
C ARG A 81 -19.82 -3.31 5.21
N ILE A 82 -19.49 -2.34 6.05
CA ILE A 82 -20.10 -2.17 7.38
C ILE A 82 -21.58 -1.73 7.21
N PRO A 83 -22.50 -2.18 8.09
CA PRO A 83 -23.91 -1.77 8.03
C PRO A 83 -24.13 -0.24 8.07
N PRO A 84 -25.25 0.24 7.49
CA PRO A 84 -25.61 1.66 7.53
C PRO A 84 -25.89 2.10 8.97
N GLY A 85 -25.29 3.23 9.38
CA GLY A 85 -25.40 3.79 10.73
C GLY A 85 -24.06 3.94 11.44
N GLU A 86 -23.05 3.17 11.02
CA GLU A 86 -21.71 3.24 11.59
C GLU A 86 -20.94 4.48 11.11
N PRO A 87 -20.24 5.19 12.02
CA PRO A 87 -19.54 6.43 11.68
C PRO A 87 -18.43 6.20 10.64
N ALA A 88 -17.79 5.03 10.64
CA ALA A 88 -16.76 4.66 9.68
C ALA A 88 -17.28 4.67 8.22
N LEU A 89 -18.47 4.11 7.97
CA LEU A 89 -19.09 4.12 6.65
C LEU A 89 -19.43 5.55 6.22
N ARG A 90 -19.95 6.37 7.13
CA ARG A 90 -20.31 7.77 6.84
C ARG A 90 -19.09 8.59 6.42
N ILE A 91 -17.98 8.43 7.13
CA ILE A 91 -16.73 9.14 6.84
C ILE A 91 -16.16 8.70 5.48
N VAL A 92 -16.02 7.40 5.26
CA VAL A 92 -15.45 6.87 4.01
C VAL A 92 -16.32 7.19 2.80
N SER A 93 -17.65 7.08 2.93
CA SER A 93 -18.58 7.44 1.86
C SER A 93 -18.60 8.94 1.56
N ARG A 94 -18.37 9.80 2.55
CA ARG A 94 -18.18 11.25 2.35
C ARG A 94 -16.90 11.54 1.59
N PHE A 95 -15.77 10.99 2.03
CA PHE A 95 -14.50 11.14 1.34
C PHE A 95 -14.57 10.64 -0.11
N ALA A 96 -15.21 9.50 -0.37
CA ALA A 96 -15.39 8.96 -1.71
C ALA A 96 -16.25 9.84 -2.63
N LYS A 97 -17.15 10.65 -2.07
CA LYS A 97 -17.95 11.64 -2.82
C LYS A 97 -17.17 12.94 -3.08
N GLU A 98 -16.37 13.38 -2.11
CA GLU A 98 -15.57 14.61 -2.18
C GLU A 98 -14.34 14.44 -3.08
N THR A 99 -13.68 13.28 -3.02
CA THR A 99 -12.71 12.88 -4.04
C THR A 99 -13.45 12.45 -5.30
N LYS A 100 -13.84 13.42 -6.13
CA LYS A 100 -13.92 13.16 -7.57
C LYS A 100 -12.53 12.68 -7.99
N PHE A 101 -12.27 11.36 -7.97
CA PHE A 101 -11.05 10.78 -8.54
C PHE A 101 -10.95 11.35 -9.95
N VAL A 102 -10.03 12.30 -10.12
CA VAL A 102 -9.86 13.09 -11.34
C VAL A 102 -9.29 12.12 -12.36
N ASP A 103 -10.18 11.50 -13.13
CA ASP A 103 -9.82 10.85 -14.36
C ASP A 103 -10.74 11.45 -15.41
N HIS A 104 -10.13 12.25 -16.28
CA HIS A 104 -10.75 12.77 -17.48
C HIS A 104 -11.15 11.55 -18.31
N GLN A 105 -12.38 11.05 -18.19
CA GLN A 105 -13.21 10.47 -19.25
C GLN A 105 -14.59 10.08 -18.66
N HIS A 106 -15.61 10.21 -19.51
CA HIS A 106 -17.03 10.20 -19.22
C HIS A 106 -17.57 9.03 -18.37
N ASN A 107 -18.65 9.32 -17.63
CA ASN A 107 -19.75 8.42 -17.23
C ASN A 107 -19.77 7.93 -15.76
N ILE A 108 -20.61 8.60 -14.95
CA ILE A 108 -20.65 8.60 -13.48
C ILE A 108 -21.31 7.32 -12.91
N LEU A 109 -22.04 6.54 -13.71
CA LEU A 109 -22.70 5.30 -13.26
C LEU A 109 -21.85 4.03 -13.49
N ASN A 110 -20.88 4.07 -14.40
CA ASN A 110 -19.96 2.93 -14.64
C ASN A 110 -18.79 2.88 -13.64
N LYS A 111 -18.51 3.97 -12.90
CA LYS A 111 -17.35 4.10 -12.00
C LYS A 111 -17.49 3.32 -10.69
N TYR A 112 -18.71 3.16 -10.17
CA TYR A 112 -18.97 2.31 -9.00
C TYR A 112 -18.70 0.83 -9.29
N ARG A 113 -18.89 0.39 -10.54
CA ARG A 113 -18.53 -0.96 -11.01
C ARG A 113 -17.01 -1.15 -11.04
N SER A 114 -16.26 -0.14 -11.48
CA SER A 114 -14.78 -0.12 -11.49
C SER A 114 -14.17 -0.11 -10.08
N PHE A 115 -14.71 0.67 -9.14
CA PHE A 115 -14.20 0.67 -7.75
C PHE A 115 -14.50 -0.67 -7.05
N LYS A 116 -15.69 -1.25 -7.25
CA LYS A 116 -15.99 -2.62 -6.79
C LYS A 116 -15.01 -3.63 -7.42
N GLN A 117 -14.71 -3.51 -8.72
CA GLN A 117 -13.72 -4.35 -9.41
C GLN A 117 -12.28 -4.12 -8.93
N MET A 118 -11.89 -2.89 -8.58
CA MET A 118 -10.58 -2.56 -8.01
C MET A 118 -10.45 -3.16 -6.60
N VAL A 119 -11.48 -3.01 -5.77
CA VAL A 119 -11.53 -3.64 -4.44
C VAL A 119 -11.53 -5.18 -4.55
N ILE A 120 -12.22 -5.76 -5.53
CA ILE A 120 -12.23 -7.22 -5.79
C ILE A 120 -10.88 -7.72 -6.32
N LYS A 121 -10.21 -6.97 -7.21
CA LYS A 121 -8.88 -7.33 -7.77
C LYS A 121 -7.79 -7.37 -6.68
N TYR A 122 -7.96 -6.62 -5.60
CA TYR A 122 -6.97 -6.50 -4.52
C TYR A 122 -7.39 -7.14 -3.19
N SER A 123 -8.61 -7.71 -3.09
CA SER A 123 -9.10 -8.48 -1.94
C SER A 123 -8.53 -9.90 -1.99
#